data_AF-A0A6J6IBY2-F1
#
_entry.id   AF-A0A6J6IBY2-F1
#
_cell.length_a   1.000
_cell.length_b   1.000
_cell.length_c   1.000
_cell.angle_alpha   90.00
_cell.angle_beta   90.00
_cell.angle_gamma   90.00
#
_symmetry.space_group_name_H-M   'P 1'
#
loop_
_entity.id
_entity.type
_entity.pdbx_description
1 polymer ?
#
loop_
_entity_poly.entity_id
_entity_poly.type
_entity_poly.pdbx_seq_one_letter_code
_entity_poly.pdbx_strand_id
1 'polypeptide(L)'
;MANDLEAIKDPGIPPHVHRKADTDPLAAKRAERQVAILFALSSFGTLLFIFAYVAIPDDIFIFLPVMGNTNAHQLFLGLGLAFSLFFIGIGAIHWAKTLMPDNEVTVQRHEFRSPEEDRKDFVKTAKEGAAAAGLGRRSLIKKSLGLSLGLVGLSPLLLLRDLGPLPGDSLTKTGWKAGTRLVTDPGDRPIKPEDLEVGAVAQVLPEMLPGEDHRKLSEIATDAVLLIRLRPEEFNLDAERLSWTYEGIIAFSKICSHMGCAVALYEQNTKHLLCPCHQSTFDVTRAAKVLFGPAARPLPQLALALDAEGYLVAKQPFSEPVGPSFWERSS
;
A
#
# COMPACT_ATOMS: atom_id res chain seq x y z
N MET A 1 11.91 25.88 -58.59
CA MET A 1 13.28 25.59 -58.14
C MET A 1 13.19 25.42 -56.63
N ALA A 2 13.11 24.17 -56.17
CA ALA A 2 13.17 23.89 -54.74
C ALA A 2 14.62 24.14 -54.31
N ASN A 3 14.83 24.99 -53.30
CA ASN A 3 16.13 25.13 -52.67
C ASN A 3 16.47 23.77 -52.04
N ASP A 4 17.31 22.99 -52.71
CA ASP A 4 18.01 21.87 -52.10
C ASP A 4 18.86 22.47 -50.97
N LEU A 5 18.32 22.41 -49.75
CA LEU A 5 19.08 22.68 -48.54
C LEU A 5 20.11 21.57 -48.45
N GLU A 6 21.36 21.91 -48.81
CA GLU A 6 22.51 21.03 -48.69
C GLU A 6 22.51 20.43 -47.27
N ALA A 7 22.44 19.10 -47.17
CA ALA A 7 22.44 18.44 -45.88
C ALA A 7 23.69 18.85 -45.11
N ILE A 8 23.51 19.32 -43.87
CA ILE A 8 24.62 19.69 -42.98
C ILE A 8 25.56 18.49 -42.92
N LYS A 9 26.76 18.63 -43.49
CA LYS A 9 27.77 17.56 -43.49
C LYS A 9 28.15 17.26 -42.05
N ASP A 10 28.26 15.98 -41.72
CA ASP A 10 28.77 15.53 -40.43
C ASP A 10 30.15 16.18 -40.21
N PRO A 11 30.30 17.03 -39.17
CA PRO A 11 31.57 17.69 -38.90
C PRO A 11 32.68 16.71 -38.47
N GLY A 12 32.34 15.43 -38.27
CA GLY A 12 33.25 14.41 -37.79
C GLY A 12 33.56 14.56 -36.30
N ILE A 13 34.43 13.70 -35.79
CA ILE A 13 34.87 13.80 -34.39
C ILE A 13 35.86 14.97 -34.27
N PRO A 14 35.66 15.91 -33.32
CA PRO A 14 36.66 16.94 -33.04
C PRO A 14 37.99 16.30 -32.58
N PRO A 15 39.13 17.03 -32.70
CA PRO A 15 40.40 16.52 -32.21
C PRO A 15 40.33 16.22 -30.71
N HIS A 16 40.90 15.08 -30.31
CA HIS A 16 40.96 14.65 -28.92
C HIS A 16 41.70 15.70 -28.05
N VAL A 17 41.10 16.05 -26.92
CA VAL A 17 41.66 17.06 -26.01
C VAL A 17 42.36 16.36 -24.85
N HIS A 18 43.69 16.37 -24.88
CA HIS A 18 44.49 15.80 -23.80
C HIS A 18 44.32 16.54 -22.48
N ARG A 19 44.22 15.78 -21.39
CA ARG A 19 44.19 16.28 -20.03
C ARG A 19 45.59 16.59 -19.58
N LYS A 20 45.72 17.42 -18.54
CA LYS A 20 47.03 17.75 -17.95
C LYS A 20 47.79 16.51 -17.47
N ALA A 21 47.09 15.50 -16.97
CA ALA A 21 47.67 14.24 -16.52
C ALA A 21 48.25 13.39 -17.66
N ASP A 22 47.80 13.59 -18.91
CA ASP A 22 48.30 12.84 -20.07
C ASP A 22 49.67 13.38 -20.53
N THR A 23 49.98 14.65 -20.26
CA THR A 23 51.21 15.32 -20.70
C THR A 23 52.22 15.58 -19.57
N ASP A 24 51.77 15.77 -18.33
CA ASP A 24 52.61 16.12 -17.18
C ASP A 24 52.66 14.96 -16.15
N PRO A 25 53.83 14.28 -16.01
CA PRO A 25 53.99 13.17 -15.06
C PRO A 25 53.73 13.53 -13.60
N LEU A 26 53.91 14.80 -13.20
CA LEU A 26 53.62 15.23 -11.83
C LEU A 26 52.11 15.36 -11.60
N ALA A 27 51.37 15.82 -12.61
CA ALA A 27 49.92 15.87 -12.56
C ALA A 27 49.31 14.46 -12.52
N ALA A 28 49.86 13.53 -13.29
CA ALA A 28 49.47 12.11 -13.26
C ALA A 28 49.66 11.49 -11.86
N LYS A 29 50.86 11.64 -11.27
CA LYS A 29 51.14 11.14 -9.91
C LYS A 29 50.23 11.75 -8.84
N ARG A 30 49.81 13.01 -9.01
CA ARG A 30 48.86 13.65 -8.09
C ARG A 30 47.46 13.04 -8.23
N ALA A 31 46.98 12.84 -9.45
CA ALA A 31 45.69 12.21 -9.71
C ALA A 31 45.67 10.77 -9.19
N GLU A 32 46.75 10.01 -9.39
CA GLU A 32 46.91 8.65 -8.86
C GLU A 32 46.75 8.60 -7.34
N ARG A 33 47.44 9.50 -6.62
CA ARG A 33 47.30 9.61 -5.16
C ARG A 33 45.87 9.95 -4.73
N GLN A 34 45.19 10.84 -5.45
CA GLN A 34 43.80 11.20 -5.14
C GLN A 34 42.87 10.00 -5.32
N VAL A 35 42.99 9.25 -6.42
CA VAL A 35 42.24 8.00 -6.65
C VAL A 35 42.52 6.99 -5.54
N ALA A 36 43.79 6.76 -5.21
CA ALA A 36 44.18 5.83 -4.16
C ALA A 36 43.61 6.22 -2.78
N ILE A 37 43.62 7.51 -2.44
CA ILE A 37 43.01 8.01 -1.19
C ILE A 37 41.50 7.74 -1.19
N LEU A 38 40.79 7.99 -2.30
CA LEU A 38 39.35 7.73 -2.39
C LEU A 38 39.04 6.24 -2.22
N PHE A 39 39.79 5.34 -2.87
CA PHE A 39 39.62 3.91 -2.66
C PHE A 39 39.96 3.47 -1.22
N ALA A 40 40.98 4.06 -0.60
CA ALA A 40 41.30 3.79 0.80
C ALA A 40 40.18 4.24 1.75
N LEU A 41 39.55 5.40 1.51
CA LEU A 41 38.38 5.87 2.26
C LEU A 41 37.18 4.93 2.09
N SER A 42 36.99 4.38 0.89
CA SER A 42 35.97 3.35 0.66
C SER A 42 36.24 2.09 1.49
N SER A 43 37.48 1.59 1.47
CA SER A 43 37.88 0.43 2.27
C SER A 43 37.67 0.68 3.77
N PHE A 44 37.99 1.88 4.25
CA PHE A 44 37.70 2.28 5.63
C PHE A 44 36.20 2.24 5.94
N GLY A 45 35.35 2.74 5.04
CA GLY A 45 33.89 2.63 5.18
C GLY A 45 33.41 1.17 5.29
N THR A 46 33.95 0.27 4.47
CA THR A 46 33.63 -1.17 4.55
C THR A 46 34.08 -1.77 5.89
N LEU A 47 35.26 -1.42 6.38
CA LEU A 47 35.75 -1.89 7.68
C LEU A 47 34.88 -1.36 8.82
N LEU A 48 34.45 -0.08 8.76
CA LEU A 48 33.51 0.49 9.72
C LEU A 48 32.17 -0.24 9.70
N PHE A 49 31.65 -0.58 8.52
CA PHE A 49 30.41 -1.35 8.39
C PHE A 49 30.54 -2.74 9.04
N ILE A 50 31.60 -3.48 8.74
CA ILE A 50 31.85 -4.81 9.32
C ILE A 50 32.01 -4.72 10.84
N PHE A 51 32.79 -3.74 11.31
CA PHE A 51 32.97 -3.51 12.74
C PHE A 51 31.63 -3.18 13.43
N ALA A 52 30.83 -2.27 12.85
CA ALA A 52 29.53 -1.94 13.39
C ALA A 52 28.61 -3.16 13.47
N TYR A 53 28.60 -3.99 12.42
CA TYR A 53 27.78 -5.20 12.35
C TYR A 53 28.14 -6.24 13.42
N VAL A 54 29.44 -6.44 13.69
CA VAL A 54 29.90 -7.52 14.57
C VAL A 54 30.13 -7.07 16.02
N ALA A 55 30.60 -5.83 16.21
CA ALA A 55 31.16 -5.39 17.49
C ALA A 55 30.30 -4.36 18.24
N ILE A 56 29.31 -3.73 17.60
CA ILE A 56 28.42 -2.77 18.27
C ILE A 56 27.09 -3.47 18.59
N PRO A 57 26.71 -3.61 19.87
CA PRO A 57 25.39 -4.08 20.27
C PRO A 57 24.24 -3.19 19.78
N ASP A 58 23.08 -3.78 19.54
CA ASP A 58 21.87 -3.12 19.04
C ASP A 58 21.09 -2.34 20.10
N ASP A 59 21.49 -2.41 21.37
CA ASP A 59 20.89 -1.69 22.50
C ASP A 59 21.67 -0.42 22.92
N ILE A 60 22.80 -0.11 22.25
CA ILE A 60 23.58 1.09 22.53
C ILE A 60 22.98 2.31 21.84
N PHE A 61 22.69 3.35 22.62
CA PHE A 61 22.26 4.65 22.13
C PHE A 61 23.32 5.71 22.46
N ILE A 62 23.62 6.55 21.47
CA ILE A 62 24.49 7.72 21.63
C ILE A 62 23.68 8.99 21.38
N PHE A 63 23.97 10.03 22.15
CA PHE A 63 23.34 11.33 21.93
C PHE A 63 24.14 12.12 20.89
N LEU A 64 23.48 12.48 19.80
CA LEU A 64 24.02 13.37 18.79
C LEU A 64 23.25 14.69 18.81
N PRO A 65 23.94 15.85 18.87
CA PRO A 65 23.29 17.14 18.70
C PRO A 65 22.45 17.14 17.40
N VAL A 66 21.25 17.72 17.45
CA VAL A 66 20.24 17.74 16.36
C VAL A 66 19.49 16.42 16.13
N MET A 67 20.14 15.25 16.21
CA MET A 67 19.47 13.95 15.98
C MET A 67 18.91 13.31 17.26
N GLY A 68 19.32 13.76 18.44
CA GLY A 68 18.89 13.18 19.72
C GLY A 68 19.52 11.81 19.98
N ASN A 69 18.83 10.98 20.77
CA ASN A 69 19.28 9.62 21.07
C ASN A 69 19.15 8.73 19.84
N THR A 70 20.29 8.36 19.27
CA THR A 70 20.38 7.58 18.04
C THR A 70 21.00 6.23 18.35
N ASN A 71 20.44 5.18 17.76
CA ASN A 71 20.99 3.85 17.88
C ASN A 71 22.37 3.78 17.20
N ALA A 72 23.41 3.46 17.96
CA ALA A 72 24.78 3.48 17.48
C ALA A 72 25.02 2.43 16.40
N HIS A 73 24.46 1.22 16.56
CA HIS A 73 24.60 0.13 15.60
C HIS A 73 24.06 0.53 14.22
N GLN A 74 22.81 0.99 14.14
CA GLN A 74 22.18 1.40 12.88
C GLN A 74 22.90 2.59 12.22
N LEU A 75 23.35 3.55 13.03
CA LEU A 75 24.07 4.72 12.52
C LEU A 75 25.39 4.33 11.84
N PHE A 76 26.23 3.52 12.50
CA PHE A 76 27.54 3.17 11.96
C PHE A 76 27.46 2.15 10.82
N LEU A 77 26.43 1.29 10.80
CA LEU A 77 26.10 0.49 9.61
C LEU A 77 25.79 1.41 8.41
N GLY A 78 24.87 2.35 8.59
CA GLY A 78 24.48 3.29 7.54
C GLY A 78 25.67 4.12 7.04
N LEU A 79 26.45 4.71 7.96
CA LEU A 79 27.62 5.51 7.62
C LEU A 79 28.72 4.69 6.96
N GLY A 80 29.03 3.49 7.46
CA GLY A 80 30.05 2.62 6.88
C GLY A 80 29.73 2.23 5.44
N LEU A 81 28.48 1.80 5.18
CA LEU A 81 28.04 1.44 3.84
C LEU A 81 27.99 2.66 2.91
N ALA A 82 27.47 3.79 3.39
CA ALA A 82 27.42 5.02 2.61
C ALA A 82 28.83 5.51 2.23
N PHE A 83 29.77 5.56 3.18
CA PHE A 83 31.16 5.92 2.91
C PHE A 83 31.81 4.96 1.91
N SER A 84 31.63 3.66 2.08
CA SER A 84 32.17 2.65 1.17
C SER A 84 31.72 2.90 -0.27
N LEU A 85 30.41 2.93 -0.51
CA LEU A 85 29.84 3.06 -1.85
C LEU A 85 30.08 4.44 -2.47
N PHE A 86 30.05 5.49 -1.67
CA PHE A 86 30.29 6.85 -2.15
C PHE A 86 31.74 7.03 -2.64
N PHE A 87 32.71 6.62 -1.82
CA PHE A 87 34.12 6.84 -2.14
C PHE A 87 34.64 5.88 -3.22
N ILE A 88 34.10 4.66 -3.34
CA ILE A 88 34.44 3.79 -4.48
C ILE A 88 33.89 4.35 -5.79
N GLY A 89 32.67 4.89 -5.77
CA GLY A 89 32.04 5.53 -6.92
C GLY A 89 32.81 6.78 -7.39
N ILE A 90 33.10 7.71 -6.46
CA ILE A 90 33.89 8.91 -6.78
C ILE A 90 35.31 8.53 -7.20
N GLY A 91 35.94 7.55 -6.52
CA GLY A 91 37.26 7.05 -6.89
C GLY A 91 37.30 6.52 -8.33
N ALA A 92 36.30 5.71 -8.71
CA ALA A 92 36.20 5.16 -10.06
C ALA A 92 35.96 6.26 -11.12
N ILE A 93 35.09 7.23 -10.84
CA ILE A 93 34.84 8.36 -11.76
C ILE A 93 36.08 9.24 -11.89
N HIS A 94 36.76 9.56 -10.78
CA HIS A 94 37.97 10.38 -10.78
C HIS A 94 39.09 9.67 -11.55
N TRP A 95 39.25 8.36 -11.36
CA TRP A 95 40.18 7.53 -12.11
C TRP A 95 39.88 7.55 -13.61
N ALA A 96 38.62 7.31 -13.98
CA ALA A 96 38.18 7.34 -15.37
C ALA A 96 38.43 8.69 -16.03
N LYS A 97 38.15 9.79 -15.33
CA LYS A 97 38.27 11.15 -15.86
C LYS A 97 39.70 11.68 -15.92
N THR A 98 40.63 11.15 -15.14
CA THR A 98 41.96 11.76 -15.00
C THR A 98 43.13 10.89 -15.44
N LEU A 99 42.96 9.58 -15.54
CA LEU A 99 44.06 8.66 -15.83
C LEU A 99 43.71 7.58 -16.86
N MET A 100 42.44 7.15 -16.96
CA MET A 100 42.05 6.17 -17.98
C MET A 100 42.10 6.79 -19.38
N PRO A 101 42.50 6.05 -20.42
CA PRO A 101 42.45 6.53 -21.79
C PRO A 101 41.01 6.86 -22.21
N ASP A 102 40.79 8.08 -22.70
CA ASP A 102 39.50 8.62 -23.10
C ASP A 102 39.48 8.98 -24.60
N ASN A 103 39.66 7.98 -25.47
CA ASN A 103 39.62 8.20 -26.90
C ASN A 103 38.19 8.17 -27.44
N GLU A 104 37.85 9.12 -28.30
CA GLU A 104 36.60 9.14 -29.05
C GLU A 104 36.59 8.05 -30.13
N VAL A 105 35.59 7.17 -30.10
CA VAL A 105 35.43 6.09 -31.07
C VAL A 105 34.05 6.21 -31.74
N THR A 106 34.04 6.30 -33.07
CA THR A 106 32.79 6.18 -33.85
C THR A 106 32.50 4.72 -34.16
N VAL A 107 31.36 4.24 -33.67
CA VAL A 107 30.78 2.96 -34.07
C VAL A 107 29.61 3.23 -35.00
N GLN A 108 29.77 2.93 -36.28
CA GLN A 108 28.67 3.01 -37.24
C GLN A 108 27.62 1.96 -36.87
N ARG A 109 26.42 2.42 -36.54
CA ARG A 109 25.31 1.52 -36.26
C ARG A 109 24.87 0.89 -37.57
N HIS A 110 24.83 -0.44 -37.61
CA HIS A 110 24.15 -1.13 -38.70
C HIS A 110 22.66 -0.79 -38.66
N GLU A 111 21.99 -0.83 -39.80
CA GLU A 111 20.54 -0.73 -39.84
C GLU A 111 19.93 -1.84 -38.97
N PHE A 112 18.97 -1.52 -38.10
CA PHE A 112 18.22 -2.53 -37.31
C PHE A 112 17.23 -3.30 -38.19
N ARG A 113 17.73 -3.81 -39.31
CA ARG A 113 17.01 -4.57 -40.32
C ARG A 113 17.92 -5.68 -40.81
N SER A 114 17.45 -6.92 -40.74
CA SER A 114 18.15 -8.04 -41.35
C SER A 114 18.20 -7.86 -42.88
N PRO A 115 19.30 -8.30 -43.54
CA PRO A 115 19.40 -8.36 -44.99
C PRO A 115 18.16 -9.00 -45.63
N GLU A 116 17.81 -8.52 -46.83
CA GLU A 116 16.61 -9.01 -47.52
C GLU A 116 16.73 -10.50 -47.89
N GLU A 117 17.95 -11.00 -48.05
CA GLU A 117 18.26 -12.42 -48.24
C GLU A 117 17.86 -13.25 -47.01
N ASP A 118 18.38 -12.93 -45.82
CA ASP A 118 18.03 -13.62 -44.56
C ASP A 118 16.52 -13.66 -44.30
N ARG A 119 15.82 -12.56 -44.62
CA ARG A 119 14.35 -12.48 -44.46
C ARG A 119 13.63 -13.39 -45.44
N LYS A 120 14.07 -13.42 -46.70
CA LYS A 120 13.51 -14.30 -47.73
C LYS A 120 13.76 -15.77 -47.38
N ASP A 121 14.96 -16.09 -46.92
CA ASP A 121 15.33 -17.43 -46.50
C ASP A 121 14.53 -17.87 -45.27
N PHE A 122 14.39 -17.03 -44.26
CA PHE A 122 13.52 -17.32 -43.11
C PHE A 122 12.08 -17.61 -43.53
N VAL A 123 11.49 -16.77 -44.39
CA VAL A 123 10.12 -16.99 -44.90
C VAL A 123 10.02 -18.28 -45.70
N LYS A 124 11.02 -18.58 -46.54
CA LYS A 124 11.08 -19.81 -47.33
C LYS A 124 11.14 -21.03 -46.42
N THR A 125 12.08 -21.09 -45.49
CA THR A 125 12.23 -22.19 -44.53
C THR A 125 10.98 -22.37 -43.67
N ALA A 126 10.38 -21.28 -43.16
CA ALA A 126 9.13 -21.35 -42.39
C ALA A 126 7.96 -21.92 -43.21
N LYS A 127 7.82 -21.49 -44.48
CA LYS A 127 6.79 -22.02 -45.39
C LYS A 127 7.02 -23.47 -45.77
N GLU A 128 8.27 -23.86 -46.05
CA GLU A 128 8.64 -25.26 -46.32
C GLU A 128 8.32 -26.16 -45.13
N GLY A 129 8.67 -25.73 -43.91
CA GLY A 129 8.31 -26.45 -42.69
C GLY A 129 6.80 -26.57 -42.47
N ALA A 130 6.06 -25.47 -42.67
CA ALA A 130 4.60 -25.48 -42.56
C ALA A 130 3.92 -26.39 -43.61
N ALA A 131 4.44 -26.40 -44.85
CA ALA A 131 3.97 -27.27 -45.92
C ALA A 131 4.29 -28.75 -45.63
N ALA A 132 5.50 -29.05 -45.15
CA ALA A 132 5.92 -30.40 -44.77
C ALA A 132 5.07 -30.97 -43.63
N ALA A 133 4.67 -30.14 -42.65
CA ALA A 133 3.76 -30.54 -41.58
C ALA A 133 2.38 -30.99 -42.10
N GLY A 134 1.94 -30.52 -43.27
CA GLY A 134 0.76 -31.03 -43.97
C GLY A 134 -0.57 -30.79 -43.24
N LEU A 135 -0.61 -29.89 -42.24
CA LEU A 135 -1.80 -29.58 -41.45
C LEU A 135 -2.97 -29.01 -42.28
N GLY A 136 -2.67 -28.30 -43.38
CA GLY A 136 -3.69 -27.73 -44.27
C GLY A 136 -4.55 -28.79 -44.98
N ARG A 137 -3.96 -29.92 -45.36
CA ARG A 137 -4.66 -31.05 -46.04
C ARG A 137 -5.25 -32.07 -45.07
N ARG A 138 -4.85 -32.05 -43.79
CA ARG A 138 -5.27 -33.01 -42.75
C ARG A 138 -6.33 -32.38 -41.84
N SER A 139 -7.53 -32.16 -42.40
CA SER A 139 -8.62 -31.42 -41.74
C SER A 139 -9.06 -32.04 -40.40
N LEU A 140 -9.07 -33.37 -40.29
CA LEU A 140 -9.42 -34.06 -39.04
C LEU A 140 -8.41 -33.75 -37.94
N ILE A 141 -7.11 -33.88 -38.21
CA ILE A 141 -6.03 -33.58 -37.25
C ILE A 141 -6.06 -32.11 -36.83
N LYS A 142 -6.26 -31.18 -37.78
CA LYS A 142 -6.35 -29.75 -37.47
C LYS A 142 -7.53 -29.45 -36.54
N LYS A 143 -8.70 -30.04 -36.81
CA LYS A 143 -9.91 -29.84 -36.00
C LYS A 143 -9.79 -30.47 -34.62
N SER A 144 -9.25 -31.69 -34.52
CA SER A 144 -9.05 -32.37 -33.23
C SER A 144 -7.96 -31.70 -32.39
N LEU A 145 -6.87 -31.21 -33.00
CA LEU A 145 -5.86 -30.39 -32.33
C LEU A 145 -6.47 -29.08 -31.81
N GLY A 146 -7.27 -28.39 -32.63
CA GLY A 146 -7.98 -27.17 -32.22
C GLY A 146 -8.94 -27.41 -31.07
N LEU A 147 -9.70 -28.51 -31.09
CA LEU A 147 -10.58 -28.91 -29.99
C LEU A 147 -9.77 -29.22 -28.73
N SER A 148 -8.72 -30.03 -28.83
CA SER A 148 -7.88 -30.42 -27.70
C SER A 148 -7.20 -29.22 -27.06
N LEU A 149 -6.53 -28.37 -27.84
CA LEU A 149 -5.90 -27.15 -27.35
C LEU A 149 -6.93 -26.13 -26.85
N GLY A 150 -8.11 -26.07 -27.46
CA GLY A 150 -9.21 -25.23 -27.00
C GLY A 150 -9.71 -25.66 -25.61
N LEU A 151 -9.97 -26.96 -25.42
CA LEU A 151 -10.40 -27.51 -24.13
C LEU A 151 -9.31 -27.36 -23.06
N VAL A 152 -8.05 -27.65 -23.39
CA VAL A 152 -6.91 -27.41 -22.49
C VAL A 152 -6.79 -25.91 -22.17
N GLY A 153 -6.98 -25.03 -23.16
CA GLY A 153 -6.95 -23.58 -22.99
C GLY A 153 -8.11 -23.01 -22.15
N LEU A 154 -9.22 -23.73 -22.01
CA LEU A 154 -10.29 -23.37 -21.07
C LEU A 154 -9.95 -23.71 -19.63
N SER A 155 -9.04 -24.68 -19.38
CA SER A 155 -8.73 -25.13 -18.03
C SER A 155 -8.25 -24.01 -17.09
N PRO A 156 -7.38 -23.04 -17.48
CA PRO A 156 -6.98 -21.95 -16.60
C PRO A 156 -8.15 -21.05 -16.20
N LEU A 157 -9.16 -20.87 -17.06
CA LEU A 157 -10.35 -20.08 -16.73
C LEU A 157 -11.19 -20.75 -15.64
N LEU A 158 -11.27 -22.09 -15.65
CA LEU A 158 -11.94 -22.83 -14.59
C LEU A 158 -11.15 -22.79 -13.28
N LEU A 159 -9.81 -22.82 -13.34
CA LEU A 159 -8.96 -22.67 -12.16
C LEU A 159 -9.12 -21.31 -11.48
N LEU A 160 -9.55 -20.25 -12.19
CA LEU A 160 -9.90 -18.97 -11.57
C LEU A 160 -11.04 -19.08 -10.56
N ARG A 161 -11.88 -20.12 -10.65
CA ARG A 161 -12.95 -20.39 -9.67
C ARG A 161 -12.40 -20.74 -8.29
N ASP A 162 -11.17 -21.28 -8.22
CA ASP A 162 -10.53 -21.67 -6.95
C ASP A 162 -9.91 -20.48 -6.21
N LEU A 163 -9.95 -19.27 -6.78
CA LEU A 163 -9.45 -18.04 -6.14
C LEU A 163 -10.27 -17.59 -4.92
N GLY A 164 -11.41 -18.21 -4.67
CA GLY A 164 -12.13 -18.05 -3.41
C GLY A 164 -13.62 -18.35 -3.52
N PRO A 165 -14.27 -18.62 -2.38
CA PRO A 165 -15.72 -18.70 -2.34
C PRO A 165 -16.33 -17.32 -2.65
N LEU A 166 -17.54 -17.32 -3.22
CA LEU A 166 -18.33 -16.11 -3.32
C LEU A 166 -18.72 -15.63 -1.91
N PRO A 167 -18.72 -14.31 -1.64
CA PRO A 167 -18.98 -13.77 -0.31
C PRO A 167 -20.42 -14.01 0.20
N GLY A 168 -21.38 -14.27 -0.70
CA GLY A 168 -22.79 -14.47 -0.32
C GLY A 168 -23.32 -13.34 0.57
N ASP A 169 -24.06 -13.69 1.61
CA ASP A 169 -24.65 -12.73 2.56
C ASP A 169 -23.70 -12.33 3.70
N SER A 170 -22.40 -12.63 3.63
CA SER A 170 -21.46 -12.27 4.71
C SER A 170 -21.36 -10.76 4.93
N LEU A 171 -21.50 -9.98 3.86
CA LEU A 171 -21.43 -8.51 3.89
C LEU A 171 -22.66 -7.85 4.51
N THR A 172 -23.77 -8.59 4.73
CA THR A 172 -25.00 -8.07 5.33
C THR A 172 -25.14 -8.37 6.82
N LYS A 173 -24.21 -9.15 7.38
CA LYS A 173 -24.30 -9.67 8.76
C LYS A 173 -23.19 -9.08 9.61
N THR A 174 -23.48 -8.95 10.90
CA THR A 174 -22.54 -8.55 11.97
C THR A 174 -22.72 -9.53 13.14
N GLY A 175 -21.83 -9.48 14.13
CA GLY A 175 -21.96 -10.27 15.37
C GLY A 175 -23.10 -9.81 16.29
N TRP A 176 -23.72 -8.65 16.03
CA TRP A 176 -24.78 -8.10 16.86
C TRP A 176 -26.08 -8.91 16.78
N LYS A 177 -26.57 -9.32 17.95
CA LYS A 177 -27.88 -9.98 18.14
C LYS A 177 -28.69 -9.21 19.18
N ALA A 178 -30.01 -9.41 19.17
CA ALA A 178 -30.87 -8.86 20.21
C ALA A 178 -30.47 -9.43 21.59
N GLY A 179 -30.35 -8.56 22.58
CA GLY A 179 -29.96 -8.89 23.95
C GLY A 179 -28.44 -8.99 24.19
N THR A 180 -27.59 -8.83 23.16
CA THR A 180 -26.14 -8.89 23.35
C THR A 180 -25.65 -7.64 24.09
N ARG A 181 -24.90 -7.84 25.19
CA ARG A 181 -24.29 -6.74 25.96
C ARG A 181 -23.23 -6.00 25.17
N LEU A 182 -23.11 -4.71 25.45
CA LEU A 182 -22.06 -3.85 24.91
C LEU A 182 -20.89 -3.87 25.91
N VAL A 183 -19.71 -4.25 25.44
CA VAL A 183 -18.52 -4.37 26.28
C VAL A 183 -17.39 -3.46 25.78
N THR A 184 -16.54 -2.98 26.70
CA THR A 184 -15.41 -2.09 26.36
C THR A 184 -14.37 -2.79 25.49
N ASP A 185 -13.76 -2.04 24.57
CA ASP A 185 -12.59 -2.48 23.81
C ASP A 185 -11.39 -1.56 24.07
N PRO A 186 -10.29 -2.05 24.67
CA PRO A 186 -10.06 -3.41 25.16
C PRO A 186 -10.75 -3.71 26.51
N GLY A 187 -10.80 -4.99 26.90
CA GLY A 187 -11.07 -5.42 28.27
C GLY A 187 -12.43 -6.06 28.54
N ASP A 188 -13.32 -6.12 27.55
CA ASP A 188 -14.60 -6.86 27.58
C ASP A 188 -15.48 -6.60 28.81
N ARG A 189 -15.36 -5.41 29.41
CA ARG A 189 -16.18 -5.02 30.57
C ARG A 189 -17.56 -4.55 30.08
N PRO A 190 -18.68 -5.13 30.57
CA PRO A 190 -20.01 -4.62 30.28
C PRO A 190 -20.20 -3.18 30.75
N ILE A 191 -20.90 -2.39 29.95
CA ILE A 191 -21.11 -0.95 30.20
C ILE A 191 -22.50 -0.68 30.73
N LYS A 192 -22.58 0.15 31.77
CA LYS A 192 -23.84 0.74 32.26
C LYS A 192 -24.03 2.15 31.74
N PRO A 193 -25.27 2.68 31.68
CA PRO A 193 -25.51 4.09 31.32
C PRO A 193 -24.72 5.07 32.20
N GLU A 194 -24.55 4.76 33.49
CA GLU A 194 -23.80 5.59 34.45
C GLU A 194 -22.30 5.70 34.14
N ASP A 195 -21.74 4.76 33.37
CA ASP A 195 -20.31 4.78 32.98
C ASP A 195 -20.01 5.87 31.93
N LEU A 196 -21.04 6.46 31.32
CA LEU A 196 -20.91 7.49 30.29
C LEU A 196 -21.40 8.83 30.81
N GLU A 197 -20.48 9.77 30.96
CA GLU A 197 -20.80 11.18 31.21
C GLU A 197 -21.26 11.88 29.92
N VAL A 198 -21.97 13.01 30.04
CA VAL A 198 -22.34 13.83 28.87
C VAL A 198 -21.08 14.31 28.15
N GLY A 199 -21.00 14.06 26.85
CA GLY A 199 -19.84 14.33 26.01
C GLY A 199 -18.83 13.18 25.94
N ALA A 200 -18.96 12.15 26.79
CA ALA A 200 -18.10 10.98 26.74
C ALA A 200 -18.39 10.12 25.51
N VAL A 201 -17.33 9.45 25.05
CA VAL A 201 -17.41 8.41 24.02
C VAL A 201 -16.78 7.13 24.53
N ALA A 202 -17.38 6.00 24.18
CA ALA A 202 -16.81 4.69 24.47
C ALA A 202 -16.84 3.82 23.21
N GLN A 203 -15.72 3.17 22.93
CA GLN A 203 -15.65 2.13 21.92
C GLN A 203 -16.13 0.82 22.52
N VAL A 204 -17.04 0.16 21.81
CA VAL A 204 -17.67 -1.06 22.29
C VAL A 204 -17.78 -2.12 21.20
N LEU A 205 -17.86 -3.36 21.66
CA LEU A 205 -18.07 -4.56 20.86
C LEU A 205 -19.22 -5.39 21.46
N PRO A 206 -19.83 -6.31 20.69
CA PRO A 206 -20.81 -7.25 21.23
C PRO A 206 -20.12 -8.20 22.21
N GLU A 207 -20.70 -8.52 23.36
CA GLU A 207 -20.16 -9.52 24.29
C GLU A 207 -19.81 -10.84 23.56
N MET A 208 -18.63 -11.42 23.86
CA MET A 208 -18.17 -12.67 23.25
C MET A 208 -19.08 -13.84 23.63
N LEU A 209 -19.17 -14.83 22.75
CA LEU A 209 -19.90 -16.04 23.08
C LEU A 209 -19.15 -16.85 24.16
N PRO A 210 -19.86 -17.54 25.07
CA PRO A 210 -19.21 -18.38 26.06
C PRO A 210 -18.28 -19.41 25.40
N GLY A 211 -17.00 -19.41 25.81
CA GLY A 211 -15.98 -20.33 25.29
C GLY A 211 -15.11 -19.78 24.16
N GLU A 212 -15.27 -18.50 23.78
CA GLU A 212 -14.32 -17.81 22.89
C GLU A 212 -13.21 -17.13 23.71
N ASP A 213 -11.95 -17.51 23.47
CA ASP A 213 -10.79 -16.93 24.14
C ASP A 213 -10.32 -15.61 23.49
N HIS A 214 -10.67 -15.39 22.22
CA HIS A 214 -10.30 -14.20 21.46
C HIS A 214 -11.28 -13.93 20.31
N ARG A 215 -11.51 -12.65 20.02
CA ARG A 215 -12.31 -12.19 18.87
C ARG A 215 -11.50 -12.29 17.59
N LYS A 216 -12.15 -12.65 16.48
CA LYS A 216 -11.48 -12.58 15.17
C LYS A 216 -11.40 -11.13 14.71
N LEU A 217 -10.27 -10.76 14.10
CA LEU A 217 -10.09 -9.42 13.52
C LEU A 217 -11.17 -9.08 12.48
N SER A 218 -11.67 -10.08 11.75
CA SER A 218 -12.76 -9.93 10.79
C SER A 218 -14.10 -9.52 11.45
N GLU A 219 -14.36 -10.00 12.67
CA GLU A 219 -15.57 -9.68 13.43
C GLU A 219 -15.43 -8.29 14.07
N ILE A 220 -14.25 -7.96 14.63
CA ILE A 220 -13.96 -6.61 15.13
C ILE A 220 -14.12 -5.55 14.02
N ALA A 221 -13.71 -5.88 12.79
CA ALA A 221 -13.81 -4.99 11.64
C ALA A 221 -15.25 -4.66 11.21
N THR A 222 -16.24 -5.45 11.62
CA THR A 222 -17.67 -5.20 11.33
C THR A 222 -18.46 -4.77 12.55
N ASP A 223 -18.05 -5.20 13.75
CA ASP A 223 -18.86 -5.12 14.95
C ASP A 223 -18.53 -3.91 15.83
N ALA A 224 -17.42 -3.22 15.56
CA ALA A 224 -17.03 -2.04 16.32
C ALA A 224 -18.10 -0.95 16.28
N VAL A 225 -18.53 -0.52 17.47
CA VAL A 225 -19.52 0.53 17.71
C VAL A 225 -18.90 1.63 18.56
N LEU A 226 -19.34 2.85 18.33
CA LEU A 226 -19.01 4.01 19.15
C LEU A 226 -20.27 4.49 19.86
N LEU A 227 -20.23 4.44 21.19
CA LEU A 227 -21.21 5.06 22.08
C LEU A 227 -20.85 6.52 22.28
N ILE A 228 -21.87 7.37 22.28
CA ILE A 228 -21.73 8.82 22.50
C ILE A 228 -22.90 9.24 23.38
N ARG A 229 -22.62 9.94 24.48
CA ARG A 229 -23.68 10.52 25.31
C ARG A 229 -23.81 12.00 25.03
N LEU A 230 -24.99 12.40 24.55
CA LEU A 230 -25.43 13.78 24.41
C LEU A 230 -26.43 14.14 25.48
N ARG A 231 -26.78 15.42 25.58
CA ARG A 231 -27.99 15.80 26.31
C ARG A 231 -29.21 15.48 25.44
N PRO A 232 -30.30 14.93 25.99
CA PRO A 232 -31.46 14.53 25.19
C PRO A 232 -32.04 15.65 24.30
N GLU A 233 -31.99 16.90 24.77
CA GLU A 233 -32.44 18.08 24.03
C GLU A 233 -31.55 18.48 22.85
N GLU A 234 -30.33 17.93 22.74
CA GLU A 234 -29.41 18.17 21.62
C GLU A 234 -29.76 17.30 20.39
N PHE A 235 -30.61 16.29 20.55
CA PHE A 235 -31.01 15.41 19.44
C PHE A 235 -32.01 16.09 18.50
N ASN A 236 -31.76 15.95 17.20
CA ASN A 236 -32.69 16.28 16.13
C ASN A 236 -32.97 15.01 15.33
N LEU A 237 -33.71 14.10 15.96
CA LEU A 237 -34.04 12.76 15.48
C LEU A 237 -35.55 12.62 15.28
N ASP A 238 -35.95 11.76 14.35
CA ASP A 238 -37.34 11.30 14.30
C ASP A 238 -37.66 10.37 15.49
N ALA A 239 -38.95 10.07 15.68
CA ALA A 239 -39.41 9.26 16.81
C ALA A 239 -38.81 7.84 16.80
N GLU A 240 -38.55 7.27 15.63
CA GLU A 240 -37.97 5.93 15.51
C GLU A 240 -36.51 5.92 15.97
N ARG A 241 -35.68 6.80 15.41
CA ARG A 241 -34.25 6.94 15.76
C ARG A 241 -34.04 7.41 17.18
N LEU A 242 -34.94 8.24 17.72
CA LEU A 242 -34.92 8.63 19.13
C LEU A 242 -35.21 7.42 20.03
N SER A 243 -36.14 6.53 19.64
CA SER A 243 -36.45 5.30 20.39
C SER A 243 -35.31 4.26 20.43
N TRP A 244 -34.27 4.48 19.64
CA TRP A 244 -33.05 3.65 19.61
C TRP A 244 -31.96 4.18 20.55
N THR A 245 -32.16 5.37 21.13
CA THR A 245 -31.27 5.96 22.14
C THR A 245 -31.70 5.54 23.55
N TYR A 246 -30.81 5.73 24.54
CA TYR A 246 -31.13 5.53 25.94
C TYR A 246 -30.55 6.66 26.79
N GLU A 247 -31.38 7.48 27.43
CA GLU A 247 -30.96 8.59 28.32
C GLU A 247 -29.85 9.50 27.75
N GLY A 248 -29.93 9.86 26.47
CA GLY A 248 -28.92 10.67 25.79
C GLY A 248 -27.80 9.86 25.12
N ILE A 249 -27.74 8.55 25.34
CA ILE A 249 -26.74 7.65 24.74
C ILE A 249 -27.22 7.19 23.37
N ILE A 250 -26.38 7.42 22.36
CA ILE A 250 -26.57 6.96 20.99
C ILE A 250 -25.38 6.11 20.55
N ALA A 251 -25.65 5.10 19.71
CA ALA A 251 -24.65 4.14 19.27
C ALA A 251 -24.61 4.08 17.75
N PHE A 252 -23.43 4.28 17.16
CA PHE A 252 -23.22 4.13 15.71
C PHE A 252 -22.14 3.10 15.43
N SER A 253 -22.22 2.43 14.29
CA SER A 253 -21.06 1.69 13.79
C SER A 253 -19.85 2.63 13.69
N LYS A 254 -18.72 2.16 14.20
CA LYS A 254 -17.42 2.82 14.06
C LYS A 254 -16.87 2.69 12.64
N ILE A 255 -17.50 1.90 11.77
CA ILE A 255 -16.96 1.57 10.45
C ILE A 255 -17.52 2.56 9.41
N CYS A 256 -16.62 3.36 8.82
CA CYS A 256 -16.99 4.40 7.87
C CYS A 256 -17.72 3.81 6.65
N SER A 257 -18.86 4.41 6.30
CA SER A 257 -19.72 3.99 5.17
C SER A 257 -19.10 4.20 3.78
N HIS A 258 -17.95 4.89 3.71
CA HIS A 258 -17.18 5.08 2.48
C HIS A 258 -16.27 3.89 2.18
N MET A 259 -15.15 3.76 2.93
CA MET A 259 -14.08 2.78 2.69
C MET A 259 -13.66 2.02 3.96
N GLY A 260 -14.51 2.01 5.00
CA GLY A 260 -14.36 1.07 6.12
C GLY A 260 -13.36 1.47 7.20
N CYS A 261 -12.73 2.64 7.09
CA CYS A 261 -11.89 3.16 8.17
C CYS A 261 -12.67 3.33 9.48
N ALA A 262 -11.97 3.16 10.60
CA ALA A 262 -12.53 3.39 11.92
C ALA A 262 -12.76 4.90 12.18
N VAL A 263 -14.02 5.30 12.33
CA VAL A 263 -14.46 6.64 12.72
C VAL A 263 -14.30 6.77 14.24
N ALA A 264 -13.20 7.38 14.68
CA ALA A 264 -12.84 7.45 16.10
C ALA A 264 -12.64 8.87 16.63
N LEU A 265 -12.64 9.88 15.76
CA LEU A 265 -12.42 11.27 16.16
C LEU A 265 -13.76 11.93 16.42
N TYR A 266 -14.05 12.24 17.68
CA TYR A 266 -15.28 12.92 18.07
C TYR A 266 -14.96 14.33 18.55
N GLU A 267 -15.53 15.33 17.88
CA GLU A 267 -15.46 16.72 18.31
C GLU A 267 -16.67 17.03 19.20
N GLN A 268 -16.41 17.16 20.52
CA GLN A 268 -17.45 17.32 21.53
C GLN A 268 -18.22 18.64 21.41
N ASN A 269 -17.62 19.71 20.90
CA ASN A 269 -18.31 21.00 20.82
C ASN A 269 -19.35 21.00 19.68
N THR A 270 -18.96 20.51 18.52
CA THR A 270 -19.83 20.49 17.33
C THR A 270 -20.66 19.21 17.21
N LYS A 271 -20.45 18.22 18.07
CA LYS A 271 -21.11 16.90 18.02
C LYS A 271 -20.85 16.18 16.69
N HIS A 272 -19.66 16.35 16.13
CA HIS A 272 -19.30 15.75 14.85
C HIS A 272 -18.38 14.55 15.06
N LEU A 273 -18.63 13.50 14.30
CA LEU A 273 -17.72 12.37 14.14
C LEU A 273 -16.92 12.52 12.85
N LEU A 274 -15.59 12.39 12.94
CA LEU A 274 -14.69 12.53 11.82
C LEU A 274 -13.97 11.21 11.55
N CYS A 275 -14.00 10.80 10.29
CA CYS A 275 -13.19 9.71 9.78
C CYS A 275 -11.77 10.22 9.47
N PRO A 276 -10.71 9.69 10.11
CA PRO A 276 -9.34 10.21 9.94
C PRO A 276 -8.77 9.99 8.53
N CYS A 277 -9.28 9.00 7.78
CA CYS A 277 -8.73 8.68 6.46
C CYS A 277 -9.02 9.71 5.38
N HIS A 278 -10.29 10.13 5.22
CA HIS A 278 -10.73 11.02 4.14
C HIS A 278 -11.69 12.10 4.63
N GLN A 279 -11.69 12.35 5.95
CA GLN A 279 -12.39 13.48 6.59
C GLN A 279 -13.91 13.49 6.39
N SER A 280 -14.51 12.32 6.09
CA SER A 280 -15.96 12.20 6.15
C SER A 280 -16.44 12.57 7.54
N THR A 281 -17.34 13.55 7.60
CA THR A 281 -17.83 14.14 8.84
C THR A 281 -19.32 13.82 8.98
N PHE A 282 -19.68 13.26 10.13
CA PHE A 282 -21.03 12.79 10.42
C PHE A 282 -21.60 13.55 11.61
N ASP A 283 -22.86 13.98 11.49
CA ASP A 283 -23.56 14.72 12.53
C ASP A 283 -24.26 13.77 13.50
N VAL A 284 -23.74 13.66 14.72
CA VAL A 284 -24.27 12.77 15.75
C VAL A 284 -25.70 13.15 16.12
N THR A 285 -26.03 14.45 16.11
CA THR A 285 -27.37 14.95 16.50
C THR A 285 -28.46 14.55 15.51
N ARG A 286 -28.09 14.21 14.28
CA ARG A 286 -28.98 13.82 13.18
C ARG A 286 -28.67 12.42 12.65
N ALA A 287 -28.61 11.44 13.55
CA ALA A 287 -28.42 10.03 13.22
C ALA A 287 -27.18 9.75 12.34
N ALA A 288 -26.05 10.41 12.66
CA ALA A 288 -24.80 10.33 11.89
C ALA A 288 -24.96 10.69 10.40
N LYS A 289 -25.86 11.63 10.07
CA LYS A 289 -26.00 12.15 8.70
C LYS A 289 -24.68 12.75 8.23
N VAL A 290 -24.29 12.45 6.98
CA VAL A 290 -23.08 13.02 6.38
C VAL A 290 -23.22 14.52 6.19
N LEU A 291 -22.23 15.28 6.66
CA LEU A 291 -22.09 16.72 6.45
C LEU A 291 -21.07 17.05 5.37
N PHE A 292 -19.98 16.30 5.34
CA PHE A 292 -18.81 16.59 4.50
C PHE A 292 -18.03 15.31 4.17
N GLY A 293 -17.22 15.38 3.13
CA GLY A 293 -16.33 14.31 2.68
C GLY A 293 -17.02 13.31 1.74
N PRO A 294 -16.28 12.24 1.36
CA PRO A 294 -16.72 11.32 0.29
C PRO A 294 -17.75 10.27 0.72
N ALA A 295 -18.04 10.11 2.02
CA ALA A 295 -19.11 9.22 2.45
C ALA A 295 -20.47 9.68 1.90
N ALA A 296 -21.23 8.77 1.29
CA ALA A 296 -22.55 9.10 0.72
C ALA A 296 -23.72 8.66 1.62
N ARG A 297 -23.45 7.95 2.73
CA ARG A 297 -24.46 7.37 3.61
C ARG A 297 -24.15 7.66 5.08
N PRO A 298 -25.19 7.83 5.93
CA PRO A 298 -25.01 7.88 7.37
C PRO A 298 -24.30 6.64 7.92
N LEU A 299 -23.75 6.73 9.13
CA LEU A 299 -23.30 5.54 9.85
C LEU A 299 -24.52 4.78 10.39
N PRO A 300 -24.59 3.45 10.23
CA PRO A 300 -25.67 2.66 10.81
C PRO A 300 -25.76 2.86 12.33
N GLN A 301 -26.96 3.13 12.82
CA GLN A 301 -27.24 3.28 14.26
C GLN A 301 -27.62 1.93 14.85
N LEU A 302 -27.06 1.60 16.01
CA LEU A 302 -27.45 0.42 16.79
C LEU A 302 -28.52 0.83 17.81
N ALA A 303 -29.64 0.10 17.84
CA ALA A 303 -30.70 0.36 18.81
C ALA A 303 -30.31 -0.19 20.19
N LEU A 304 -30.41 0.65 21.22
CA LEU A 304 -30.03 0.32 22.59
C LEU A 304 -31.24 -0.10 23.44
N ALA A 305 -31.00 -0.95 24.43
CA ALA A 305 -31.91 -1.29 25.52
C ALA A 305 -31.09 -1.59 26.78
N LEU A 306 -31.77 -1.89 27.89
CA LEU A 306 -31.15 -2.43 29.09
C LEU A 306 -31.55 -3.89 29.31
N ASP A 307 -30.63 -4.69 29.84
CA ASP A 307 -30.96 -5.98 30.43
C ASP A 307 -31.54 -5.83 31.86
N ALA A 308 -31.85 -6.96 32.50
CA ALA A 308 -32.42 -7.00 33.84
C ALA A 308 -31.45 -6.51 34.92
N GLU A 309 -30.14 -6.51 34.64
CA GLU A 309 -29.08 -6.09 35.56
C GLU A 309 -28.66 -4.61 35.35
N GLY A 310 -29.24 -3.95 34.35
CA GLY A 310 -29.02 -2.54 34.03
C GLY A 310 -27.83 -2.26 33.10
N TYR A 311 -27.30 -3.27 32.39
CA TYR A 311 -26.27 -3.08 31.38
C TYR A 311 -26.87 -2.73 30.03
N LEU A 312 -26.12 -1.94 29.23
CA LEU A 312 -26.49 -1.65 27.86
C LEU A 312 -26.43 -2.92 27.00
N VAL A 313 -27.51 -3.19 26.28
CA VAL A 313 -27.62 -4.27 25.29
C VAL A 313 -28.11 -3.76 23.94
N ALA A 314 -27.80 -4.49 22.88
CA ALA A 314 -28.39 -4.27 21.57
C ALA A 314 -29.86 -4.73 21.59
N LYS A 315 -30.79 -3.83 21.29
CA LYS A 315 -32.22 -4.14 21.18
C LYS A 315 -32.50 -5.08 20.01
N GLN A 316 -31.77 -4.89 18.91
CA GLN A 316 -31.84 -5.69 17.68
C GLN A 316 -30.52 -5.57 16.90
N PRO A 317 -30.25 -6.45 15.92
CA PRO A 317 -29.17 -6.27 14.96
C PRO A 317 -29.29 -4.95 14.18
N PHE A 318 -28.22 -4.52 13.52
CA PHE A 318 -28.30 -3.39 12.59
C PHE A 318 -29.39 -3.62 11.53
N SER A 319 -30.19 -2.59 11.28
CA SER A 319 -31.24 -2.60 10.24
C SER A 319 -30.69 -2.51 8.82
N GLU A 320 -29.41 -2.16 8.68
CA GLU A 320 -28.73 -1.99 7.41
C GLU A 320 -27.28 -2.52 7.51
N PRO A 321 -26.66 -2.98 6.41
CA PRO A 321 -25.29 -3.49 6.50
C PRO A 321 -24.29 -2.42 6.93
N VAL A 322 -23.28 -2.84 7.67
CA VAL A 322 -22.22 -1.97 8.20
C VAL A 322 -21.10 -1.77 7.18
N GLY A 323 -20.48 -0.59 7.21
CA GLY A 323 -19.29 -0.27 6.43
C GLY A 323 -19.56 0.14 4.98
N PRO A 324 -18.58 -0.03 4.07
CA PRO A 324 -18.64 0.38 2.67
C PRO A 324 -19.84 -0.15 1.91
N SER A 325 -20.20 0.52 0.80
CA SER A 325 -21.20 0.00 -0.12
C SER A 325 -20.65 -1.16 -0.93
N PHE A 326 -21.53 -2.06 -1.35
CA PHE A 326 -21.28 -3.13 -2.30
C PHE A 326 -22.45 -3.23 -3.27
N TRP A 327 -22.28 -3.96 -4.37
CA TRP A 327 -23.19 -3.93 -5.52
C TRP A 327 -24.60 -4.44 -5.19
N GLU A 328 -24.69 -5.47 -4.35
CA GLU A 328 -25.95 -6.11 -3.95
C GLU A 328 -26.63 -5.42 -2.74
N ARG A 329 -26.07 -4.32 -2.22
CA ARG A 329 -26.60 -3.64 -1.04
C ARG A 329 -27.95 -2.99 -1.36
N SER A 330 -29.00 -3.36 -0.63
CA SER A 330 -30.26 -2.59 -0.61
C SER A 330 -30.09 -1.29 0.19
N SER A 331 -30.52 -0.17 -0.39
CA SER A 331 -30.51 1.16 0.26
C SER A 331 -31.84 1.48 0.93
#